data_AF-A0A2A3GQ47-F1
#
_entry.id   AF-A0A2A3GQ47-F1
#
_cell.length_a   1.000
_cell.length_b   1.000
_cell.length_c   1.000
_cell.angle_alpha   90.00
_cell.angle_beta   90.00
_cell.angle_gamma   90.00
#
_symmetry.space_group_name_H-M   'P 1'
#
loop_
_entity.id
_entity.type
_entity.pdbx_description
1 polymer ?
#
loop_
_entity_poly.entity_id
_entity_poly.type
_entity_poly.pdbx_seq_one_letter_code
_entity_poly.pdbx_strand_id
1 'polypeptide(L)'
;MDFDSQAAASGDRTDDLLARAVSEALTAGMSWAQIASQLGVPSPVARDHAALTDHDWQEAIVAHENARAARLKDQALPRRSETPETARLPRD
;
A
#
# COMPACT_ATOMS: atom_id res chain seq x y z
N MET A 1 -4.96 1.44 25.01
CA MET A 1 -4.79 0.61 23.79
C MET A 1 -5.21 1.52 22.66
N ASP A 2 -4.28 2.25 22.05
CA ASP A 2 -4.64 3.43 21.24
C ASP A 2 -3.83 3.54 19.92
N PHE A 3 -2.76 2.74 19.77
CA PHE A 3 -1.89 2.74 18.59
C PHE A 3 -2.58 2.14 17.35
N ASP A 4 -3.36 1.08 17.52
CA ASP A 4 -4.10 0.45 16.41
C ASP A 4 -5.19 1.37 15.85
N SER A 5 -5.87 2.12 16.70
CA SER A 5 -6.88 3.11 16.30
C SER A 5 -6.26 4.30 15.56
N GLN A 6 -5.09 4.76 16.01
CA GLN A 6 -4.38 5.86 15.35
C GLN A 6 -3.80 5.45 13.99
N ALA A 7 -3.33 4.22 13.85
CA ALA A 7 -2.86 3.68 12.57
C ALA A 7 -4.01 3.50 11.56
N ALA A 8 -5.16 3.00 12.01
CA ALA A 8 -6.35 2.85 11.15
C ALA A 8 -6.90 4.21 10.69
N ALA A 9 -7.03 5.18 11.60
CA ALA A 9 -7.49 6.53 11.26
C ALA A 9 -6.52 7.29 10.36
N SER A 10 -5.21 7.04 10.50
CA SER A 10 -4.20 7.61 9.61
C SER A 10 -4.26 6.98 8.21
N GLY A 11 -4.60 5.69 8.11
CA GLY A 11 -4.86 5.01 6.84
C GLY A 11 -6.04 5.64 6.09
N ASP A 12 -7.20 5.74 6.74
CA ASP A 12 -8.43 6.32 6.17
C ASP A 12 -8.21 7.75 5.66
N ARG A 13 -7.56 8.60 6.47
CA ARG A 13 -7.20 9.96 6.05
C ARG A 13 -6.21 10.00 4.88
N THR A 14 -5.29 9.04 4.81
CA THR A 14 -4.31 8.97 3.71
C THR A 14 -5.01 8.54 2.41
N ASP A 15 -5.94 7.60 2.49
CA ASP A 15 -6.71 7.12 1.35
C ASP A 15 -7.62 8.22 0.79
N ASP A 16 -8.25 9.03 1.65
CA ASP A 16 -9.04 10.20 1.23
C ASP A 16 -8.20 11.27 0.51
N LEU A 17 -7.00 11.56 1.04
CA LEU A 17 -6.07 12.52 0.44
C LEU A 17 -5.58 12.03 -0.93
N LEU A 18 -5.29 10.73 -1.05
CA LEU A 18 -4.92 10.11 -2.31
C LEU A 18 -6.08 10.22 -3.32
N ALA A 19 -7.29 9.81 -2.93
CA ALA A 19 -8.46 9.85 -3.79
C ALA A 19 -8.75 11.29 -4.30
N ARG A 20 -8.59 12.27 -3.42
CA ARG A 20 -8.69 13.69 -3.76
C ARG A 20 -7.62 14.11 -4.77
N ALA A 21 -6.35 13.81 -4.51
CA ALA A 21 -5.23 14.19 -5.39
C ALA A 21 -5.37 13.57 -6.79
N VAL A 22 -5.77 12.29 -6.88
CA VAL A 22 -6.04 11.61 -8.15
C VAL A 22 -7.19 12.29 -8.89
N SER A 23 -8.29 12.62 -8.21
CA SER A 23 -9.44 13.30 -8.82
C SER A 23 -9.08 14.70 -9.34
N GLU A 24 -8.28 15.46 -8.58
CA GLU A 24 -7.81 16.78 -8.98
C GLU A 24 -6.86 16.69 -10.20
N ALA A 25 -5.96 15.72 -10.23
CA ALA A 25 -5.06 15.49 -11.36
C ALA A 25 -5.82 15.08 -12.64
N LEU A 26 -6.83 14.20 -12.53
CA LEU A 26 -7.70 13.84 -13.64
C LEU A 26 -8.50 15.06 -14.15
N THR A 27 -9.01 15.90 -13.24
CA THR A 27 -9.70 17.15 -13.58
C THR A 27 -8.77 18.14 -14.28
N ALA A 28 -7.48 18.14 -13.93
CA ALA A 28 -6.44 18.92 -14.59
C ALA A 28 -6.01 18.33 -15.95
N GLY A 29 -6.59 17.21 -16.38
CA GLY A 29 -6.31 16.56 -17.67
C GLY A 29 -5.06 15.68 -17.67
N MET A 30 -4.54 15.30 -16.51
CA MET A 30 -3.40 14.38 -16.43
C MET A 30 -3.83 12.95 -16.77
N SER A 31 -2.98 12.23 -17.50
CA SER A 31 -3.19 10.80 -17.76
C SER A 31 -2.83 9.95 -16.55
N TRP A 32 -3.35 8.72 -16.51
CA TRP A 32 -3.04 7.76 -15.45
C TRP A 32 -1.54 7.45 -15.33
N ALA A 33 -0.81 7.43 -16.45
CA ALA A 33 0.64 7.28 -16.46
C ALA A 33 1.37 8.45 -15.79
N GLN A 34 0.90 9.69 -16.01
CA GLN A 34 1.47 10.87 -15.37
C GLN A 34 1.20 10.90 -13.87
N ILE A 35 -0.02 10.51 -13.46
CA ILE A 35 -0.39 10.37 -12.04
C ILE A 35 0.49 9.30 -11.37
N ALA A 36 0.63 8.12 -12.00
CA ALA A 36 1.48 7.04 -11.51
C ALA A 36 2.94 7.50 -11.32
N SER A 37 3.48 8.26 -12.28
CA SER A 37 4.84 8.82 -12.16
C SER A 37 4.99 9.79 -10.99
N GLN A 38 3.98 10.62 -10.70
CA GLN A 38 4.01 11.54 -9.55
C GLN A 38 3.95 10.78 -8.21
N LEU A 39 3.23 9.67 -8.19
CA LEU A 39 3.12 8.78 -7.02
C LEU A 39 4.34 7.86 -6.85
N GLY A 40 5.29 7.86 -7.80
CA GLY A 40 6.44 6.95 -7.78
C GLY A 40 6.08 5.50 -8.08
N VAL A 41 4.93 5.27 -8.71
CA VAL A 41 4.48 3.93 -9.13
C VAL A 41 5.27 3.50 -10.37
N PRO A 42 5.89 2.31 -10.35
CA PRO A 42 6.62 1.80 -11.51
C PRO A 42 5.65 1.50 -12.66
N SER A 43 6.14 1.61 -13.89
CA SER A 43 5.35 1.27 -15.08
C SER A 43 4.85 -0.18 -14.99
N PRO A 44 3.55 -0.44 -15.26
CA PRO A 44 3.05 -1.80 -15.34
C PRO A 44 3.76 -2.56 -16.47
N VAL A 45 3.91 -3.87 -16.27
CA VAL A 45 4.47 -4.75 -17.28
C VAL A 45 3.38 -5.08 -18.28
N ALA A 46 3.52 -4.60 -19.51
CA ALA A 46 2.62 -4.98 -20.60
C ALA A 46 2.71 -6.48 -20.86
N ARG A 47 1.56 -7.18 -20.84
CA ARG A 47 1.49 -8.54 -21.39
C ARG A 47 1.56 -8.44 -22.91
N ASP A 48 2.40 -9.27 -23.52
CA ASP A 48 2.48 -9.46 -24.97
C ASP A 48 2.78 -8.20 -25.81
N HIS A 49 3.54 -7.24 -25.26
CA HIS A 49 3.87 -5.96 -25.92
C HIS A 49 2.65 -5.10 -26.29
N ALA A 50 1.49 -5.35 -25.68
CA ALA A 50 0.33 -4.50 -25.83
C ALA A 50 0.60 -3.09 -25.27
N ALA A 51 -0.05 -2.07 -25.84
CA ALA A 51 -0.03 -0.73 -25.28
C ALA A 51 -0.69 -0.75 -23.90
N LEU A 52 -0.04 -0.12 -22.91
CA LEU A 52 -0.59 0.02 -21.57
C LEU A 52 -1.85 0.87 -21.61
N THR A 53 -2.92 0.34 -21.04
CA THR A 53 -4.21 1.00 -20.96
C THR A 53 -4.29 1.84 -19.69
N ASP A 54 -5.26 2.77 -19.65
CA ASP A 54 -5.59 3.51 -18.43
C ASP A 54 -5.92 2.57 -17.26
N HIS A 55 -6.58 1.43 -17.55
CA HIS A 55 -6.89 0.43 -16.54
C HIS A 55 -5.63 -0.21 -15.95
N ASP A 56 -4.63 -0.52 -16.78
CA ASP A 56 -3.36 -1.10 -16.30
C ASP A 56 -2.64 -0.14 -15.34
N TRP A 57 -2.69 1.17 -15.64
CA TRP A 57 -2.12 2.19 -14.76
C TRP A 57 -2.90 2.37 -13.46
N GLN A 58 -4.25 2.30 -13.51
CA GLN A 58 -5.08 2.31 -12.30
C GLN A 58 -4.75 1.14 -11.38
N GLU A 59 -4.67 -0.07 -11.94
CA GLU A 59 -4.33 -1.28 -11.18
C GLU A 59 -2.92 -1.21 -10.59
N ALA A 60 -1.95 -0.67 -11.35
CA ALA A 60 -0.59 -0.47 -10.85
C ALA A 60 -0.56 0.48 -9.64
N ILE A 61 -1.35 1.55 -9.68
CA ILE A 61 -1.49 2.48 -8.55
C ILE A 61 -2.10 1.74 -7.35
N VAL A 62 -3.25 1.08 -7.53
CA VAL A 62 -3.92 0.32 -6.46
C VAL A 62 -2.96 -0.71 -5.82
N ALA A 63 -2.24 -1.48 -6.64
CA ALA A 63 -1.28 -2.46 -6.15
C ALA A 63 -0.13 -1.82 -5.37
N HIS A 64 0.40 -0.69 -5.84
CA HIS A 64 1.47 0.04 -5.17
C HIS A 64 1.04 0.57 -3.79
N GLU A 65 -0.14 1.19 -3.73
CA GLU A 65 -0.72 1.76 -2.51
C GLU A 65 -1.04 0.66 -1.50
N ASN A 66 -1.63 -0.45 -1.95
CA ASN A 66 -1.88 -1.63 -1.13
C ASN A 66 -0.59 -2.22 -0.56
N ALA A 67 0.46 -2.30 -1.38
CA ALA A 67 1.77 -2.79 -0.93
C ALA A 67 2.39 -1.83 0.10
N ARG A 68 2.22 -0.51 -0.04
CA ARG A 68 2.66 0.47 0.98
C ARG A 68 1.87 0.28 2.28
N ALA A 69 0.55 0.15 2.21
CA ALA A 69 -0.30 -0.07 3.37
C ALA A 69 0.07 -1.36 4.11
N ALA A 70 0.36 -2.45 3.37
CA ALA A 70 0.85 -3.70 3.96
C ALA A 70 2.19 -3.50 4.70
N ARG A 71 3.17 -2.82 4.08
CA ARG A 71 4.46 -2.51 4.74
C ARG A 71 4.28 -1.67 6.01
N LEU A 72 3.32 -0.76 6.03
CA LEU A 72 3.04 0.06 7.21
C LEU A 72 2.43 -0.78 8.34
N LYS A 73 1.49 -1.68 8.01
CA LYS A 73 0.90 -2.64 8.96
C LYS A 73 1.96 -3.57 9.56
N ASP A 74 2.86 -4.09 8.72
CA ASP A 74 3.96 -4.97 9.17
C ASP A 74 4.94 -4.25 10.12
N GLN A 75 5.15 -2.94 9.94
CA GLN A 75 5.97 -2.12 10.83
C GLN A 75 5.25 -1.71 12.13
N ALA A 76 3.92 -1.59 12.09
CA ALA A 76 3.10 -1.25 13.23
C ALA A 76 2.86 -2.44 14.17
N LEU A 77 2.92 -3.68 13.65
CA LEU A 77 2.96 -4.85 14.52
C LEU A 77 4.29 -4.87 15.29
N PRO A 78 4.27 -4.94 16.64
CA PRO A 78 5.46 -5.31 17.37
C PRO A 78 5.89 -6.67 16.82
N ARG A 79 7.15 -6.79 16.37
CA ARG A 79 7.74 -8.12 16.14
C ARG A 79 7.52 -8.88 17.44
N ARG A 80 6.59 -9.84 17.45
CA ARG A 80 6.61 -10.90 18.45
C ARG A 80 7.94 -11.58 18.20
N SER A 81 8.95 -11.18 18.97
CA SER A 81 10.06 -12.07 19.24
C SER A 81 9.39 -13.32 19.80
N GLU A 82 9.22 -14.33 18.96
CA GLU A 82 9.10 -15.69 19.43
C GLU A 82 10.37 -15.94 20.24
N THR A 83 10.34 -15.61 21.52
CA THR A 83 11.21 -16.24 22.48
C THR A 83 10.91 -17.72 22.33
N PRO A 84 11.88 -18.56 21.95
CA PRO A 84 11.74 -19.98 22.16
C PRO A 84 11.76 -20.12 23.69
N GLU A 85 10.60 -20.05 24.32
CA GLU A 85 10.42 -20.45 25.70
C GLU A 85 10.59 -21.96 25.73
N THR A 86 11.87 -22.35 25.70
CA THR A 86 12.45 -23.32 26.60
C THR A 86 11.48 -24.44 26.92
N ALA A 87 11.50 -25.46 26.06
CA ALA A 87 11.20 -26.83 26.46
C ALA A 87 12.07 -27.18 27.67
N ARG A 88 11.60 -26.87 28.88
CA ARG A 88 12.14 -27.36 30.14
C ARG A 88 11.16 -28.39 30.69
N LEU A 89 11.40 -29.61 30.21
CA LEU A 89 11.42 -30.91 30.90
C LEU A 89 10.19 -31.40 31.71
N PRO A 90 9.93 -32.72 31.69
CA PRO A 90 8.82 -33.35 32.39
C PRO A 90 9.12 -33.41 33.89
N ARG A 91 8.06 -33.48 34.71
CA ARG A 91 8.16 -33.94 36.08
C ARG A 91 7.51 -35.31 36.18
N ASP A 92 8.29 -36.24 36.72
CA ASP A 92 7.98 -37.62 37.07
C ASP A 92 6.75 -37.75 38.00
#